data_AF-A0AAV1J7A4-F1
#
_entry.id   AF-A0AAV1J7A4-F1
#
_cell.length_a   1.000
_cell.length_b   1.000
_cell.length_c   1.000
_cell.angle_alpha   90.00
_cell.angle_beta   90.00
_cell.angle_gamma   90.00
#
_symmetry.space_group_name_H-M   'P 1'
#
loop_
_entity.id
_entity.type
_entity.pdbx_description
1 polymer ?
#
loop_
_entity_poly.entity_id
_entity_poly.type
_entity_poly.pdbx_seq_one_letter_code
_entity_poly.pdbx_strand_id
1 'polypeptide(L)'
;MKPLHFTAVFSLTLVLSSAKISGGPRGRFDNNHKKNHHVTAHHAHFSYHPPTVIHFMCRHCSNFAPYPVFHGVPPTYVYKYRESNGKFGYLLSGLALYNLGRASSEHWEYTHFYSVQRNENCSLQVTDKKHFDEIVFPCFMMSSFMDRSPESHFPNPDALDITSPQIDVRPFILYNGSSIQVTRDQECILWHNSTGFKDKSVMPCALLKEYAETMKPSGIPVYVWLPLTVGTVITIYVLCQCCCKSQARKDDPLKPALIRFNSHYYY
;
A
#
# COMPACT_ATOMS: atom_id res chain seq x y z
N MET A 1 -8.59 -30.09 44.94
CA MET A 1 -7.40 -29.63 44.18
C MET A 1 -7.87 -28.73 43.06
N LYS A 2 -7.40 -27.47 43.01
CA LYS A 2 -7.85 -26.46 42.04
C LYS A 2 -7.03 -26.58 40.74
N PRO A 3 -7.64 -26.60 39.55
CA PRO A 3 -6.89 -26.56 38.30
C PRO A 3 -6.32 -25.15 38.10
N LEU A 4 -5.00 -25.02 38.29
CA LEU A 4 -4.26 -23.78 38.06
C LEU A 4 -3.92 -23.63 36.56
N HIS A 5 -4.34 -22.50 35.99
CA HIS A 5 -3.66 -21.72 34.95
C HIS A 5 -3.06 -22.47 33.75
N PHE A 6 -3.88 -22.87 32.78
CA PHE A 6 -3.38 -23.17 31.42
C PHE A 6 -3.84 -22.16 30.35
N THR A 7 -4.71 -21.21 30.72
CA THR A 7 -5.26 -20.19 29.81
C THR A 7 -4.33 -19.01 29.53
N ALA A 8 -3.21 -18.86 30.23
CA ALA A 8 -2.33 -17.69 30.09
C ALA A 8 -1.26 -17.80 28.99
N VAL A 9 -0.89 -19.00 28.53
CA VAL A 9 0.23 -19.18 27.58
C VAL A 9 -0.20 -19.03 26.12
N PHE A 10 -1.48 -19.29 25.80
CA PHE A 10 -1.99 -19.20 24.43
C PHE A 10 -2.25 -17.76 23.94
N SER A 11 -2.28 -16.78 24.85
CA SER A 11 -2.49 -15.36 24.48
C SER A 11 -1.21 -14.62 24.10
N LEU A 12 -0.01 -15.20 24.33
CA LEU A 12 1.26 -14.50 24.09
C LEU A 12 1.82 -14.72 22.67
N THR A 13 1.33 -15.69 21.90
CA THR A 13 1.82 -15.97 20.53
C THR A 13 1.04 -15.26 19.42
N LEU A 14 -0.09 -14.61 19.73
CA LEU A 14 -0.89 -13.86 18.75
C LEU A 14 -0.50 -12.38 18.60
N VAL A 15 0.43 -11.86 19.41
CA VAL A 15 0.86 -10.44 19.36
C VAL A 15 1.97 -10.19 18.31
N LEU A 16 2.48 -11.22 17.63
CA LEU A 16 3.63 -11.07 16.71
C LEU A 16 3.28 -10.81 15.23
N SER A 17 2.02 -10.68 14.83
CA SER A 17 1.64 -10.57 13.40
C SER A 17 1.66 -9.16 12.80
N SER A 18 2.13 -8.14 13.52
CA SER A 18 2.34 -6.79 12.95
C SER A 18 3.82 -6.36 12.90
N ALA A 19 4.74 -7.33 12.81
CA ALA A 19 6.11 -7.01 12.41
C ALA A 19 6.10 -6.58 10.93
N LYS A 20 5.99 -5.26 10.69
CA LYS A 20 6.23 -4.60 9.42
C LYS A 20 7.73 -4.76 9.10
N ILE A 21 8.14 -5.95 8.67
CA ILE A 21 9.53 -6.25 8.31
C ILE A 21 9.81 -5.46 7.03
N SER A 22 10.39 -4.28 7.22
CA SER A 22 10.99 -3.45 6.16
C SER A 22 12.24 -4.14 5.61
N GLY A 23 12.06 -5.30 4.98
CA GLY A 23 13.11 -6.03 4.27
C GLY A 23 13.11 -5.63 2.81
N GLY A 24 13.80 -4.55 2.46
CA GLY A 24 14.12 -4.24 1.07
C GLY A 24 15.41 -4.95 0.64
N PRO A 25 15.45 -5.69 -0.48
CA PRO A 25 16.70 -6.14 -1.07
C PRO A 25 17.48 -4.92 -1.56
N ARG A 26 18.74 -4.81 -1.15
CA ARG A 26 19.69 -3.86 -1.73
C ARG A 26 19.98 -4.29 -3.16
N GLY A 27 19.35 -3.65 -4.14
CA GLY A 27 19.75 -3.73 -5.53
C GLY A 27 21.19 -3.25 -5.67
N ARG A 28 22.11 -4.17 -5.99
CA ARG A 28 23.50 -3.88 -6.30
C ARG A 28 23.52 -3.26 -7.70
N PHE A 29 23.90 -2.00 -7.81
CA PHE A 29 24.10 -1.33 -9.10
C PHE A 29 25.42 -1.81 -9.71
N ASP A 30 25.35 -2.78 -10.62
CA ASP A 30 26.49 -3.08 -11.49
C ASP A 30 26.49 -2.09 -12.65
N ASN A 31 27.41 -1.12 -12.56
CA ASN A 31 27.77 -0.23 -13.65
C ASN A 31 28.53 -1.02 -14.72
N ASN A 32 27.83 -1.58 -15.71
CA ASN A 32 28.47 -1.88 -16.99
C ASN A 32 27.46 -2.01 -18.14
N HIS A 33 27.79 -1.30 -19.22
CA HIS A 33 27.30 -1.38 -20.59
C HIS A 33 25.95 -0.74 -20.98
N LYS A 34 26.12 0.24 -21.88
CA LYS A 34 25.19 0.79 -22.89
C LYS A 34 24.32 -0.29 -23.54
N LYS A 35 23.20 -0.63 -22.91
CA LYS A 35 21.95 -1.06 -23.52
C LYS A 35 20.86 -0.52 -22.61
N ASN A 36 19.77 0.00 -23.18
CA ASN A 36 18.61 0.54 -22.46
C ASN A 36 17.87 -0.57 -21.69
N HIS A 37 18.53 -1.19 -20.73
CA HIS A 37 17.88 -2.04 -19.75
C HIS A 37 17.20 -1.11 -18.78
N HIS A 38 15.87 -1.02 -18.88
CA HIS A 38 15.03 -0.48 -17.83
C HIS A 38 15.40 -1.21 -16.53
N VAL A 39 16.28 -0.62 -15.74
CA VAL A 39 16.48 -1.03 -14.35
C VAL A 39 15.21 -0.57 -13.65
N THR A 40 14.23 -1.46 -13.63
CA THR A 40 13.08 -1.34 -12.76
C THR A 40 13.68 -1.28 -11.36
N ALA A 41 13.75 -0.07 -10.79
CA ALA A 41 14.01 0.07 -9.37
C ALA A 41 12.90 -0.76 -8.72
N HIS A 42 13.24 -1.98 -8.28
CA HIS A 42 12.30 -2.88 -7.65
C HIS A 42 11.87 -2.17 -6.36
N HIS A 43 10.73 -1.49 -6.42
CA HIS A 43 10.06 -0.97 -5.24
C HIS A 43 9.62 -2.19 -4.45
N ALA A 44 10.46 -2.58 -3.49
CA ALA A 44 10.41 -3.86 -2.82
C ALA A 44 9.08 -4.11 -2.09
N HIS A 45 8.32 -3.04 -1.85
CA HIS A 45 7.15 -3.07 -0.99
C HIS A 45 5.82 -3.05 -1.73
N PHE A 46 5.77 -2.73 -3.04
CA PHE A 46 4.51 -2.67 -3.77
C PHE A 46 4.62 -3.24 -5.19
N SER A 47 3.53 -3.86 -5.64
CA SER A 47 3.38 -4.45 -6.95
C SER A 47 2.09 -3.96 -7.60
N TYR A 48 2.22 -3.47 -8.82
CA TYR A 48 1.11 -2.92 -9.58
C TYR A 48 0.39 -4.04 -10.35
N HIS A 49 -0.93 -4.14 -10.13
CA HIS A 49 -1.78 -5.16 -10.74
C HIS A 49 -2.98 -4.46 -11.41
N PRO A 50 -2.81 -3.93 -12.64
CA PRO A 50 -3.88 -3.21 -13.32
C PRO A 50 -5.02 -4.18 -13.71
N PRO A 51 -6.30 -3.84 -13.43
CA PRO A 51 -7.42 -4.49 -14.09
C PRO A 51 -7.49 -4.06 -15.56
N THR A 52 -8.27 -4.78 -16.38
CA THR A 52 -8.50 -4.40 -17.79
C THR A 52 -9.11 -3.00 -17.91
N VAL A 53 -10.09 -2.71 -17.05
CA VAL A 53 -10.78 -1.42 -16.93
C VAL A 53 -11.23 -1.24 -15.49
N ILE A 54 -11.36 0.00 -15.04
CA ILE A 54 -11.98 0.33 -13.75
C ILE A 54 -13.41 0.81 -14.02
N HIS A 55 -14.41 0.14 -13.45
CA HIS A 55 -15.80 0.56 -13.53
C HIS A 55 -16.19 1.25 -12.23
N PHE A 56 -16.37 2.56 -12.28
CA PHE A 56 -16.70 3.34 -11.09
C PHE A 56 -18.03 4.08 -11.29
N MET A 57 -18.85 4.07 -10.23
CA MET A 57 -20.12 4.79 -10.21
C MET A 57 -19.90 6.13 -9.49
N CYS A 58 -19.94 7.23 -10.24
CA CYS A 58 -19.82 8.56 -9.65
C CYS A 58 -21.07 8.89 -8.80
N ARG A 59 -20.91 9.78 -7.81
CA ARG A 59 -21.99 10.14 -6.86
C ARG A 59 -23.28 10.61 -7.54
N HIS A 60 -23.14 11.34 -8.64
CA HIS A 60 -24.25 11.92 -9.40
C HIS A 60 -24.57 11.11 -10.67
N CYS A 61 -23.94 9.95 -10.85
CA CYS A 61 -24.13 9.09 -12.02
C CYS A 61 -25.17 8.03 -11.70
N SER A 62 -26.04 7.74 -12.67
CA SER A 62 -26.99 6.63 -12.58
C SER A 62 -26.37 5.28 -12.97
N ASN A 63 -25.22 5.29 -13.63
CA ASN A 63 -24.56 4.11 -14.20
C ASN A 63 -23.07 4.08 -13.88
N PHE A 64 -22.47 2.89 -13.94
CA PHE A 64 -21.02 2.72 -13.90
C PHE A 64 -20.39 3.27 -15.19
N ALA A 65 -19.37 4.11 -15.03
CA ALA A 65 -18.55 4.60 -16.13
C ALA A 65 -17.23 3.81 -16.17
N PRO A 66 -16.74 3.43 -17.36
CA PRO A 66 -15.40 2.89 -17.52
C PRO A 66 -14.35 4.00 -17.41
N TYR A 67 -13.26 3.74 -16.70
CA TYR A 67 -12.13 4.64 -16.56
C TYR A 67 -10.83 3.98 -17.08
N PRO A 68 -9.94 4.75 -17.74
CA PRO A 68 -8.75 4.21 -18.38
C PRO A 68 -7.71 3.76 -17.36
N VAL A 69 -7.04 2.64 -17.64
CA VAL A 69 -6.03 2.05 -16.76
C VAL A 69 -4.70 2.03 -17.47
N PHE A 70 -3.64 2.42 -16.77
CA PHE A 70 -2.29 2.31 -17.30
C PHE A 70 -1.84 0.85 -17.24
N HIS A 71 -1.51 0.24 -18.37
CA HIS A 71 -1.11 -1.18 -18.41
C HIS A 71 0.41 -1.42 -18.38
N GLY A 72 1.20 -0.35 -18.44
CA GLY A 72 2.65 -0.41 -18.32
C GLY A 72 3.14 -0.54 -16.87
N VAL A 73 4.46 -0.65 -16.71
CA VAL A 73 5.09 -0.56 -15.38
C VAL A 73 5.07 0.91 -14.93
N PRO A 74 4.44 1.24 -13.79
CA PRO A 74 4.38 2.64 -13.33
C PRO A 74 5.78 3.22 -13.10
N PRO A 75 5.98 4.52 -13.35
CA PRO A 75 7.24 5.18 -13.01
C PRO A 75 7.50 5.21 -11.50
N THR A 76 8.76 5.45 -11.12
CA THR A 76 9.21 5.35 -9.72
C THR A 76 8.50 6.32 -8.77
N TYR A 77 8.08 7.49 -9.25
CA TYR A 77 7.39 8.48 -8.41
C TYR A 77 6.03 7.99 -7.90
N VAL A 78 5.34 7.12 -8.66
CA VAL A 78 4.05 6.56 -8.25
C VAL A 78 4.23 5.69 -7.00
N TYR A 79 5.28 4.87 -7.00
CA TYR A 79 5.66 4.06 -5.84
C TYR A 79 6.17 4.93 -4.68
N LYS A 80 6.93 6.00 -4.94
CA LYS A 80 7.38 6.94 -3.89
C LYS A 80 6.18 7.55 -3.14
N TYR A 81 5.12 7.95 -3.85
CA TYR A 81 3.90 8.44 -3.19
C TYR A 81 3.22 7.36 -2.36
N ARG A 82 3.14 6.14 -2.90
CA ARG A 82 2.55 5.00 -2.19
C ARG A 82 3.32 4.64 -0.92
N GLU A 83 4.65 4.63 -0.98
CA GLU A 83 5.56 4.26 0.11
C GLU A 83 5.73 5.36 1.16
N SER A 84 5.41 6.61 0.83
CA SER A 84 5.62 7.77 1.70
C SER A 84 5.00 7.65 3.09
N ASN A 85 3.99 6.79 3.27
CA ASN A 85 3.11 6.75 4.44
C ASN A 85 2.52 8.14 4.80
N GLY A 86 2.55 9.10 3.87
CA GLY A 86 2.00 10.43 4.08
C GLY A 86 0.47 10.40 4.09
N LYS A 87 -0.14 11.40 4.73
CA LYS A 87 -1.61 11.55 4.83
C LYS A 87 -2.31 11.39 3.48
N PHE A 88 -1.74 11.95 2.42
CA PHE A 88 -2.27 11.91 1.05
C PHE A 88 -1.55 10.93 0.12
N GLY A 89 -0.56 10.16 0.60
CA GLY A 89 0.27 9.31 -0.26
C GLY A 89 -0.57 8.32 -1.08
N TYR A 90 -1.65 7.82 -0.49
CA TYR A 90 -2.65 6.98 -1.14
C TYR A 90 -3.33 7.70 -2.32
N LEU A 91 -3.89 8.88 -2.08
CA LEU A 91 -4.60 9.66 -3.10
C LEU A 91 -3.66 10.15 -4.19
N LEU A 92 -2.45 10.59 -3.86
CA LEU A 92 -1.45 11.02 -4.84
C LEU A 92 -0.97 9.86 -5.70
N SER A 93 -0.79 8.65 -5.13
CA SER A 93 -0.48 7.46 -5.94
C SER A 93 -1.61 7.10 -6.91
N GLY A 94 -2.87 7.23 -6.46
CA GLY A 94 -4.05 7.02 -7.29
C GLY A 94 -4.19 8.06 -8.39
N LEU A 95 -3.96 9.34 -8.07
CA LEU A 95 -3.97 10.45 -9.03
C LEU A 95 -2.92 10.25 -10.12
N ALA A 96 -1.70 9.86 -9.73
CA ALA A 96 -0.63 9.56 -10.67
C ALA A 96 -1.01 8.41 -11.64
N LEU A 97 -1.55 7.31 -11.11
CA LEU A 97 -2.01 6.18 -11.94
C LEU A 97 -3.17 6.57 -12.85
N TYR A 98 -4.10 7.38 -12.36
CA TYR A 98 -5.22 7.84 -13.16
C TYR A 98 -4.74 8.76 -14.30
N ASN A 99 -3.82 9.69 -13.99
CA ASN A 99 -3.21 10.57 -14.99
C ASN A 99 -2.45 9.78 -16.07
N LEU A 100 -1.68 8.76 -15.65
CA LEU A 100 -1.01 7.83 -16.58
C LEU A 100 -2.00 7.05 -17.43
N GLY A 101 -3.08 6.55 -16.83
CA GLY A 101 -4.15 5.85 -17.53
C GLY A 101 -4.76 6.70 -18.63
N ARG A 102 -5.15 7.94 -18.29
CA ARG A 102 -5.68 8.91 -19.26
C ARG A 102 -4.67 9.26 -20.36
N ALA A 103 -3.41 9.48 -20.01
CA ALA A 103 -2.34 9.80 -20.97
C ALA A 103 -1.97 8.62 -21.88
N SER A 104 -2.25 7.38 -21.47
CA SER A 104 -2.00 6.16 -22.24
C SER A 104 -3.19 5.67 -23.06
N SER A 105 -4.39 6.22 -22.81
CA SER A 105 -5.58 5.86 -23.59
C SER A 105 -5.43 6.35 -25.03
N GLU A 106 -5.82 5.52 -26.00
CA GLU A 106 -5.69 5.78 -27.45
C GLU A 106 -6.46 7.02 -27.96
N HIS A 107 -7.16 7.72 -27.07
CA HIS A 107 -7.74 9.03 -27.39
C HIS A 107 -6.61 10.06 -27.42
N TRP A 108 -6.25 10.45 -28.64
CA TRP A 108 -5.21 11.40 -29.05
C TRP A 108 -5.23 12.76 -28.34
N GLU A 109 -6.16 13.02 -27.42
CA GLU A 109 -6.35 14.27 -26.69
C GLU A 109 -5.35 14.46 -25.53
N TYR A 110 -4.73 13.40 -24.99
CA TYR A 110 -3.80 13.50 -23.86
C TYR A 110 -2.37 13.10 -24.21
N THR A 111 -1.38 13.94 -23.89
CA THR A 111 0.05 13.64 -24.09
C THR A 111 0.66 13.13 -22.78
N HIS A 112 1.63 12.22 -22.89
CA HIS A 112 2.53 11.90 -21.79
C HIS A 112 3.63 12.96 -21.60
N PHE A 113 3.73 13.92 -22.52
CA PHE A 113 4.62 15.06 -22.40
C PHE A 113 3.92 16.23 -21.71
N TYR A 114 4.62 16.80 -20.74
CA TYR A 114 4.17 17.92 -19.92
C TYR A 114 5.11 19.11 -20.10
N SER A 115 4.60 20.25 -20.58
CA SER A 115 5.40 21.48 -20.68
C SER A 115 5.38 22.22 -19.35
N VAL A 116 6.53 22.25 -18.67
CA VAL A 116 6.66 22.93 -17.37
C VAL A 116 6.42 24.43 -17.54
N GLN A 117 5.52 24.99 -16.75
CA GLN A 117 5.28 26.44 -16.73
C GLN A 117 5.98 27.07 -15.53
N ARG A 118 6.53 28.27 -15.71
CA ARG A 118 7.09 29.03 -14.58
C ARG A 118 5.93 29.58 -13.74
N ASN A 119 6.05 29.48 -12.42
CA ASN A 119 5.09 29.99 -11.44
C ASN A 119 3.72 29.29 -11.41
N GLU A 120 3.61 28.07 -11.92
CA GLU A 120 2.41 27.27 -11.71
C GLU A 120 2.40 26.61 -10.32
N ASN A 121 1.21 26.45 -9.77
CA ASN A 121 1.01 25.70 -8.54
C ASN A 121 -0.18 24.77 -8.68
N CYS A 122 -0.01 23.52 -8.23
CA CYS A 122 -1.05 22.51 -8.27
C CYS A 122 -1.30 21.94 -6.88
N SER A 123 -2.57 21.84 -6.52
CA SER A 123 -2.97 21.29 -5.23
C SER A 123 -4.17 20.36 -5.34
N LEU A 124 -4.21 19.38 -4.43
CA LEU A 124 -5.29 18.44 -4.27
C LEU A 124 -5.97 18.77 -2.96
N GLN A 125 -7.25 19.11 -3.05
CA GLN A 125 -8.11 19.39 -1.92
C GLN A 125 -9.08 18.22 -1.74
N VAL A 126 -9.09 17.64 -0.54
CA VAL A 126 -10.08 16.65 -0.12
C VAL A 126 -11.14 17.38 0.70
N THR A 127 -12.36 17.40 0.19
CA THR A 127 -13.47 18.12 0.82
C THR A 127 -14.55 17.15 1.29
N ASP A 128 -14.98 17.34 2.53
CA ASP A 128 -16.19 16.75 3.12
C ASP A 128 -17.04 17.88 3.74
N LYS A 129 -18.27 17.58 4.16
CA LYS A 129 -19.19 18.53 4.81
C LYS A 129 -18.62 19.20 6.06
N LYS A 130 -17.59 18.62 6.69
CA LYS A 130 -17.02 19.07 7.97
C LYS A 130 -15.49 19.22 7.97
N HIS A 131 -14.80 18.70 6.95
CA HIS A 131 -13.34 18.62 6.94
C HIS A 131 -12.81 19.10 5.59
N PHE A 132 -11.73 19.88 5.69
CA PHE A 132 -11.00 20.41 4.55
C PHE A 132 -9.53 20.09 4.76
N ASP A 133 -8.92 19.48 3.75
CA ASP A 133 -7.54 19.05 3.78
C ASP A 133 -6.94 19.29 2.38
N GLU A 134 -5.81 20.00 2.32
CA GLU A 134 -5.16 20.37 1.04
C GLU A 134 -3.68 19.93 1.04
N ILE A 135 -3.20 19.50 -0.12
CA ILE A 135 -1.81 19.16 -0.36
C ILE A 135 -1.33 19.72 -1.70
N VAL A 136 -0.15 20.33 -1.71
CA VAL A 136 0.54 20.78 -2.94
C VAL A 136 1.30 19.61 -3.56
N PHE A 137 1.23 19.48 -4.89
CA PHE A 137 1.90 18.44 -5.63
C PHE A 137 2.42 18.97 -6.99
N PRO A 138 3.34 18.26 -7.67
CA PRO A 138 3.85 18.69 -8.97
C PRO A 138 2.77 18.69 -10.07
N CYS A 139 2.67 19.79 -10.81
CA CYS A 139 1.64 19.95 -11.83
C CYS A 139 1.63 18.91 -12.96
N PHE A 140 2.75 18.23 -13.24
CA PHE A 140 2.76 17.12 -14.20
C PHE A 140 1.80 15.97 -13.81
N MET A 141 1.45 15.82 -12.52
CA MET A 141 0.51 14.79 -12.06
C MET A 141 -0.92 15.03 -12.50
N MET A 142 -1.23 16.22 -13.02
CA MET A 142 -2.54 16.55 -13.57
C MET A 142 -2.47 16.95 -15.05
N SER A 143 -1.39 16.56 -15.75
CA SER A 143 -1.18 16.90 -17.15
C SER A 143 -2.34 16.49 -18.07
N SER A 144 -3.02 15.37 -17.78
CA SER A 144 -4.21 14.92 -18.53
C SER A 144 -5.50 15.69 -18.22
N PHE A 145 -5.49 16.58 -17.23
CA PHE A 145 -6.63 17.43 -16.87
C PHE A 145 -6.52 18.84 -17.44
N MET A 146 -5.35 19.19 -17.98
CA MET A 146 -5.11 20.50 -18.55
C MET A 146 -5.49 20.48 -20.03
N ASP A 147 -6.12 21.55 -20.49
CA ASP A 147 -6.39 21.73 -21.90
C ASP A 147 -5.07 21.87 -22.66
N ARG A 148 -4.96 21.21 -23.82
CA ARG A 148 -3.81 21.41 -24.70
C ARG A 148 -3.83 22.82 -25.24
N SER A 149 -2.71 23.53 -25.13
CA SER A 149 -2.50 24.68 -25.99
C SER A 149 -2.48 24.19 -27.45
N PRO A 150 -3.27 24.78 -28.37
CA PRO A 150 -3.33 24.38 -29.77
C PRO A 150 -1.99 24.53 -30.51
N GLU A 151 -1.00 25.19 -29.89
CA GLU A 151 0.30 25.51 -30.50
C GLU A 151 1.33 24.36 -30.45
N SER A 152 1.09 23.26 -29.73
CA SER A 152 2.09 22.20 -29.54
C SER A 152 1.89 20.99 -30.47
N HIS A 153 1.97 21.18 -31.79
CA HIS A 153 2.16 20.06 -32.73
C HIS A 153 3.61 19.57 -32.78
N PHE A 154 4.55 20.36 -32.23
CA PHE A 154 5.95 19.99 -32.11
C PHE A 154 6.29 19.64 -30.66
N PRO A 155 7.04 18.54 -30.42
CA PRO A 155 7.50 18.21 -29.09
C PRO A 155 8.42 19.33 -28.59
N ASN A 156 7.98 20.07 -27.57
CA ASN A 156 8.86 20.99 -26.87
C ASN A 156 10.04 20.16 -26.32
N PRO A 157 11.30 20.48 -26.66
CA PRO A 157 12.47 19.74 -26.17
C PRO A 157 12.57 19.75 -24.64
N ASP A 158 11.94 20.73 -23.98
CA ASP A 158 11.89 20.86 -22.52
C ASP A 158 10.66 20.17 -21.90
N ALA A 159 9.86 19.45 -22.69
CA ALA A 159 8.69 18.75 -22.16
C ALA A 159 9.14 17.56 -21.30
N LEU A 160 8.59 17.50 -20.09
CA LEU A 160 8.77 16.40 -19.16
C LEU A 160 7.92 15.21 -19.60
N ASP A 161 8.55 14.07 -19.86
CA ASP A 161 7.85 12.80 -20.04
C ASP A 161 7.39 12.27 -18.67
N ILE A 162 6.06 12.25 -18.44
CA ILE A 162 5.46 11.77 -17.19
C ILE A 162 5.63 10.25 -16.97
N THR A 163 6.05 9.51 -17.99
CA THR A 163 6.41 8.10 -17.89
C THR A 163 7.88 7.90 -17.48
N SER A 164 8.65 8.98 -17.39
CA SER A 164 10.07 8.93 -17.03
C SER A 164 10.26 8.44 -15.59
N PRO A 165 11.14 7.43 -15.37
CA PRO A 165 11.46 6.95 -14.03
C PRO A 165 12.35 7.92 -13.24
N GLN A 166 12.86 8.98 -13.87
CA GLN A 166 13.82 9.92 -13.27
C GLN A 166 13.16 11.05 -12.48
N ILE A 167 11.82 11.14 -12.49
CA ILE A 167 11.08 12.18 -11.79
C ILE A 167 11.31 12.05 -10.28
N ASP A 168 11.76 13.14 -9.65
CA ASP A 168 11.92 13.21 -8.20
C ASP A 168 10.79 14.00 -7.54
N VAL A 169 10.01 13.30 -6.71
CA VAL A 169 8.87 13.85 -5.97
C VAL A 169 9.15 14.02 -4.48
N ARG A 170 10.38 13.71 -4.02
CA ARG A 170 10.77 13.84 -2.62
C ARG A 170 10.42 15.19 -1.99
N PRO A 171 10.56 16.35 -2.68
CA PRO A 171 10.20 17.65 -2.10
C PRO A 171 8.71 17.80 -1.74
N PHE A 172 7.84 17.00 -2.35
CA PHE A 172 6.38 17.07 -2.19
C PHE A 172 5.83 15.97 -1.27
N ILE A 173 6.71 15.13 -0.72
CA ILE A 173 6.32 14.07 0.20
C ILE A 173 6.35 14.59 1.64
N LEU A 174 5.18 14.63 2.26
CA LEU A 174 5.03 14.89 3.69
C LEU A 174 5.01 13.57 4.47
N TYR A 175 6.03 13.33 5.29
CA TYR A 175 6.23 12.07 6.03
C TYR A 175 5.42 11.94 7.33
N ASN A 176 4.50 12.87 7.61
CA ASN A 176 3.77 12.92 8.87
C ASN A 176 2.27 12.93 8.65
N GLY A 177 1.58 11.93 9.20
CA GLY A 177 0.13 11.86 9.27
C GLY A 177 -0.39 10.43 9.18
N SER A 178 -1.49 10.16 9.88
CA SER A 178 -2.30 8.98 9.57
C SER A 178 -2.82 9.13 8.14
N SER A 179 -2.91 8.01 7.41
CA SER A 179 -3.51 8.00 6.07
C SER A 179 -4.93 8.55 6.15
N ILE A 180 -5.29 9.48 5.25
CA ILE A 180 -6.64 10.00 5.20
C ILE A 180 -7.63 8.87 4.93
N GLN A 181 -8.67 8.74 5.76
CA GLN A 181 -9.73 7.79 5.52
C GLN A 181 -10.69 8.36 4.48
N VAL A 182 -10.58 7.84 3.26
CA VAL A 182 -11.40 8.27 2.14
C VAL A 182 -12.77 7.62 2.22
N THR A 183 -13.82 8.44 2.33
CA THR A 183 -15.22 8.00 2.25
C THR A 183 -15.73 8.12 0.82
N ARG A 184 -16.85 7.46 0.50
CA ARG A 184 -17.47 7.53 -0.84
C ARG A 184 -18.06 8.91 -1.18
N ASP A 185 -18.36 9.71 -0.15
CA ASP A 185 -18.99 11.02 -0.30
C ASP A 185 -17.99 12.18 -0.47
N GLN A 186 -16.68 11.90 -0.33
CA GLN A 186 -15.63 12.89 -0.44
C GLN A 186 -15.26 13.21 -1.88
N GLU A 187 -15.09 14.51 -2.14
CA GLU A 187 -14.67 15.04 -3.42
C GLU A 187 -13.22 15.49 -3.37
N CYS A 188 -12.48 15.11 -4.41
CA CYS A 188 -11.10 15.47 -4.64
C CYS A 188 -11.10 16.55 -5.72
N ILE A 189 -10.79 17.77 -5.30
CA ILE A 189 -10.73 18.94 -6.18
C ILE A 189 -9.26 19.19 -6.49
N LEU A 190 -8.90 19.08 -7.76
CA LEU A 190 -7.59 19.48 -8.25
C LEU A 190 -7.65 20.94 -8.66
N TRP A 191 -6.72 21.73 -8.16
CA TRP A 191 -6.52 23.11 -8.55
C TRP A 191 -5.26 23.23 -9.40
N HIS A 192 -5.36 23.90 -10.54
CA HIS A 192 -4.22 24.38 -11.31
C HIS A 192 -4.27 25.90 -11.32
N ASN A 193 -3.27 26.52 -10.73
CA ASN A 193 -3.11 27.97 -10.75
C ASN A 193 -1.96 28.30 -11.71
N SER A 194 -2.31 28.68 -12.93
CA SER A 194 -1.37 29.21 -13.92
C SER A 194 -1.57 30.73 -14.03
N THR A 195 -0.63 31.43 -14.68
CA THR A 195 -0.47 32.89 -14.80
C THR A 195 -1.79 33.68 -15.03
N GLY A 196 -2.58 33.88 -13.98
CA GLY A 196 -3.86 34.60 -14.00
C GLY A 196 -5.12 33.72 -14.16
N PHE A 197 -5.01 32.41 -14.37
CA PHE A 197 -6.14 31.49 -14.55
C PHE A 197 -6.13 30.39 -13.49
N LYS A 198 -7.30 30.15 -12.90
CA LYS A 198 -7.51 29.09 -11.92
C LYS A 198 -8.47 28.06 -12.50
N ASP A 199 -7.91 26.94 -12.93
CA ASP A 199 -8.69 25.82 -13.43
C ASP A 199 -8.90 24.83 -12.30
N LYS A 200 -10.12 24.27 -12.26
CA LYS A 200 -10.49 23.26 -11.27
C LYS A 200 -11.02 22.01 -11.95
N SER A 201 -10.55 20.87 -11.49
CA SER A 201 -11.06 19.56 -11.90
C SER A 201 -11.59 18.83 -10.67
N VAL A 202 -12.84 18.39 -10.72
CA VAL A 202 -13.48 17.66 -9.61
C VAL A 202 -13.54 16.19 -9.94
N MET A 203 -13.12 15.33 -9.00
CA MET A 203 -13.26 13.89 -9.12
C MET A 203 -13.62 13.24 -7.79
N PRO A 204 -14.24 12.05 -7.80
CA PRO A 204 -14.50 11.31 -6.57
C PRO A 204 -13.20 10.84 -5.92
N CYS A 205 -12.97 11.13 -4.63
CA CYS A 205 -11.77 10.62 -3.96
C CYS A 205 -11.75 9.08 -3.90
N ALA A 206 -12.92 8.45 -3.84
CA ALA A 206 -13.04 7.00 -3.88
C ALA A 206 -12.53 6.39 -5.21
N LEU A 207 -12.61 7.13 -6.33
CA LEU A 207 -12.02 6.69 -7.60
C LEU A 207 -10.50 6.66 -7.50
N LEU A 208 -9.89 7.75 -7.01
CA LEU A 208 -8.43 7.78 -6.79
C LEU A 208 -7.98 6.68 -5.82
N LYS A 209 -8.80 6.40 -4.80
CA LYS A 209 -8.57 5.28 -3.91
C LYS A 209 -8.55 3.95 -4.67
N GLU A 210 -9.53 3.69 -5.55
CA GLU A 210 -9.57 2.47 -6.35
C GLU A 210 -8.35 2.31 -7.26
N TYR A 211 -7.88 3.40 -7.89
CA TYR A 211 -6.61 3.38 -8.61
C TYR A 211 -5.43 3.00 -7.72
N ALA A 212 -5.34 3.56 -6.52
CA ALA A 212 -4.28 3.24 -5.57
C ALA A 212 -4.40 1.82 -4.97
N GLU A 213 -5.59 1.19 -4.99
CA GLU A 213 -5.80 -0.21 -4.58
C GLU A 213 -5.19 -1.21 -5.57
N THR A 214 -4.95 -0.80 -6.81
CA THR A 214 -4.21 -1.62 -7.80
C THR A 214 -2.74 -1.82 -7.41
N MET A 215 -2.19 -0.96 -6.55
CA MET A 215 -0.88 -1.13 -5.93
C MET A 215 -0.99 -1.95 -4.65
N LYS A 216 -0.79 -3.26 -4.79
CA LYS A 216 -0.82 -4.18 -3.67
C LYS A 216 0.53 -4.17 -2.96
N PRO A 217 0.58 -4.24 -1.62
CA PRO A 217 1.83 -4.48 -0.94
C PRO A 217 2.42 -5.79 -1.46
N SER A 218 3.65 -5.75 -1.95
CA SER A 218 4.41 -6.95 -2.25
C SER A 218 4.56 -7.69 -0.93
N GLY A 219 3.84 -8.80 -0.79
CA GLY A 219 3.88 -9.61 0.40
C GLY A 219 5.32 -10.02 0.72
N ILE A 220 5.57 -10.34 1.99
CA ILE A 220 6.80 -11.02 2.38
C ILE A 220 6.95 -12.22 1.43
N PRO A 221 8.06 -12.35 0.70
CA PRO A 221 8.18 -13.39 -0.29
C PRO A 221 7.93 -14.76 0.36
N VAL A 222 7.25 -15.65 -0.38
CA VAL A 222 6.78 -16.94 0.15
C VAL A 222 7.90 -17.72 0.85
N TYR A 223 9.13 -17.63 0.34
CA TYR A 223 10.31 -18.28 0.92
C TYR A 223 10.71 -17.77 2.32
N VAL A 224 10.21 -16.62 2.77
CA VAL A 224 10.45 -16.09 4.13
C VAL A 224 9.33 -16.51 5.08
N TRP A 225 8.05 -16.46 4.66
CA TRP A 225 6.93 -16.83 5.54
C TRP A 225 6.72 -18.34 5.65
N LEU A 226 7.02 -19.11 4.61
CA LEU A 226 6.87 -20.57 4.62
C LEU A 226 7.78 -21.25 5.67
N PRO A 227 9.09 -20.96 5.79
CA PRO A 227 9.90 -21.56 6.85
C PRO A 227 9.47 -21.12 8.25
N LEU A 228 8.99 -19.88 8.41
CA LEU A 228 8.48 -19.37 9.69
C LEU A 228 7.22 -20.14 10.13
N THR A 229 6.27 -20.35 9.22
CA THR A 229 5.03 -21.12 9.48
C THR A 229 5.33 -22.59 9.72
N VAL A 230 6.21 -23.20 8.94
CA VAL A 230 6.63 -24.59 9.16
C VAL A 230 7.35 -24.74 10.52
N GLY A 231 8.28 -23.83 10.85
CA GLY A 231 9.00 -23.85 12.12
C GLY A 231 8.09 -23.69 13.35
N THR A 232 7.09 -22.82 13.26
CA THR A 232 6.09 -22.64 14.33
C THR A 232 5.21 -23.88 14.50
N VAL A 233 4.73 -24.50 13.42
CA VAL A 233 3.96 -25.75 13.48
C VAL A 233 4.78 -26.89 14.09
N ILE A 234 6.05 -27.05 13.70
CA ILE A 234 6.95 -28.07 14.28
C ILE A 234 7.15 -27.83 15.78
N THR A 235 7.36 -26.58 16.18
CA THR A 235 7.58 -26.22 17.59
C THR A 235 6.33 -26.51 18.43
N ILE A 236 5.14 -26.16 17.94
CA ILE A 236 3.87 -26.49 18.60
C ILE A 236 3.71 -28.01 18.73
N TYR A 237 4.00 -28.76 17.66
CA TYR A 237 3.92 -30.22 17.67
C TYR A 237 4.85 -30.86 18.70
N VAL A 238 6.11 -30.42 18.77
CA VAL A 238 7.11 -30.93 19.73
C VAL A 238 6.71 -30.57 21.17
N LEU A 239 6.23 -29.34 21.41
CA LEU A 239 5.75 -28.92 22.73
C LEU A 239 4.55 -29.76 23.18
N CYS A 240 3.58 -30.02 22.29
CA CYS A 240 2.44 -30.90 22.59
C CYS A 240 2.89 -32.33 22.95
N GLN A 241 3.81 -32.91 22.17
CA GLN A 241 4.38 -34.24 22.45
C GLN A 241 5.06 -34.30 23.83
N CYS A 242 5.83 -33.27 24.18
CA CYS A 242 6.50 -33.17 25.49
C CYS A 242 5.49 -33.04 26.64
N CYS A 243 4.45 -32.22 26.47
CA CYS A 243 3.40 -32.06 27.49
C CYS A 243 2.61 -33.36 27.72
N CYS A 244 2.23 -34.08 26.65
CA CYS A 244 1.53 -35.35 26.78
C CYS A 244 2.39 -36.42 27.47
N LYS A 245 3.69 -36.51 27.15
CA LYS A 245 4.61 -37.43 27.86
C LYS A 245 4.78 -37.08 29.35
N SER A 246 4.79 -35.80 29.70
CA SER A 246 4.90 -35.36 31.10
C SER A 246 3.68 -35.72 31.94
N GLN A 247 2.48 -35.77 31.37
CA GLN A 247 1.27 -36.13 32.10
C GLN A 247 1.23 -37.63 32.41
N ALA A 248 1.60 -38.48 31.45
CA ALA A 248 1.67 -39.93 31.67
C ALA A 248 2.64 -40.37 32.78
N ARG A 249 3.62 -39.53 33.14
CA ARG A 249 4.59 -39.81 34.22
C ARG A 249 4.14 -39.33 35.61
N LYS A 250 3.07 -38.54 35.71
CA LYS A 250 2.55 -38.06 37.01
C LYS A 250 1.43 -38.95 37.56
N ASP A 251 0.90 -39.86 36.75
CA ASP A 251 -0.07 -40.87 37.16
C ASP A 251 0.63 -42.18 37.60
N ASP A 252 1.73 -42.08 38.36
CA ASP A 252 2.22 -43.24 39.11
C ASP A 252 1.14 -43.61 40.15
N PRO A 253 0.70 -44.88 40.20
CA PRO A 253 -0.36 -45.31 41.09
C PRO A 253 0.08 -45.07 42.53
N LEU A 254 -0.74 -44.27 43.22
CA LEU A 254 -0.81 -44.08 44.65
C LEU A 254 -0.24 -45.31 45.38
N LYS A 255 0.98 -45.18 45.95
CA LYS A 255 1.51 -46.18 46.88
C LYS A 255 0.39 -46.45 47.91
N PRO A 256 -0.05 -47.69 48.10
CA PRO A 256 -1.07 -47.98 49.08
C PRO A 256 -0.57 -47.49 50.44
N ALA A 257 -1.28 -46.51 50.99
CA ALA A 257 -1.07 -46.08 52.36
C ALA A 257 -1.25 -47.31 53.24
N LEU A 258 -0.16 -47.74 53.86
CA LEU A 258 -0.11 -48.89 54.75
C LEU A 258 -0.98 -48.56 55.96
N ILE A 259 -2.24 -48.99 55.93
CA ILE A 259 -3.18 -48.85 57.04
C ILE A 259 -2.66 -49.75 58.16
N ARG A 260 -1.99 -49.12 59.13
CA ARG A 260 -1.50 -49.76 60.35
C ARG A 260 -2.72 -50.03 61.24
N PHE A 261 -3.28 -51.24 61.16
CA PHE A 261 -4.25 -51.71 62.14
C PHE A 261 -3.53 -51.96 63.47
N ASN A 262 -3.73 -51.06 64.42
CA ASN A 262 -3.35 -51.24 65.81
C ASN A 262 -4.47 -52.07 66.49
N SER A 263 -4.29 -53.39 66.55
CA SER A 263 -5.09 -54.23 67.45
C SER A 263 -4.52 -54.13 68.86
N HIS A 264 -5.05 -53.18 69.62
CA HIS A 264 -5.18 -53.30 71.07
C HIS A 264 -6.59 -53.83 71.34
N TYR A 265 -6.73 -54.90 72.12
CA TYR A 265 -7.84 -55.25 73.05
C TYR A 265 -7.62 -56.73 73.42
N TYR A 266 -6.92 -57.01 74.54
CA TYR A 266 -7.40 -57.17 75.93
C TYR A 266 -8.25 -58.43 76.15
N TYR A 267 -7.61 -59.36 76.90
CA TYR A 267 -8.13 -60.41 77.80
C TYR A 267 -9.17 -61.42 77.30
#